data_AF-I0V7B1-F1
#
_entry.id   AF-I0V7B1-F1
#
_cell.length_a   1.000
_cell.length_b   1.000
_cell.length_c   1.000
_cell.angle_alpha   90.00
_cell.angle_beta   90.00
_cell.angle_gamma   90.00
#
_symmetry.space_group_name_H-M   'P 1'
#
loop_
_entity.id
_entity.type
_entity.pdbx_description
1 polymer ?
#
loop_
_entity_poly.entity_id
_entity_poly.type
_entity_poly.pdbx_seq_one_letter_code
_entity_poly.pdbx_strand_id
1 'polypeptide(L)'
;MDAVLAYLAAGLVGLWGISHAIPTRSVVAGFGEISVDNRRVLVQEWLAEAVTMWSFAALITAVTLVGGETPTADWTYRVIAGALLVLAALTASTGARTSVVWFKICPVLLTTSAVLLLVAGLG
;
A
#
# COMPACT_ATOMS: atom_id res chain seq x y z
N MET A 1 -22.73 2.20 3.54
CA MET A 1 -21.84 1.02 3.67
C MET A 1 -20.49 1.32 3.02
N ASP A 2 -20.53 1.98 1.87
CA ASP A 2 -19.39 2.22 0.99
C ASP A 2 -18.30 3.10 1.63
N ALA A 3 -18.70 4.18 2.31
CA ALA A 3 -17.76 5.01 3.06
C ALA A 3 -17.00 4.24 4.16
N VAL A 4 -17.65 3.32 4.86
CA VAL A 4 -17.00 2.49 5.90
C VAL A 4 -15.94 1.59 5.28
N LEU A 5 -16.26 0.94 4.16
CA LEU A 5 -15.30 0.10 3.43
C LEU A 5 -14.12 0.91 2.90
N ALA A 6 -14.37 2.11 2.36
CA ALA A 6 -13.32 3.01 1.91
C ALA A 6 -12.39 3.46 3.06
N TYR A 7 -12.94 3.82 4.22
CA TYR A 7 -12.14 4.16 5.40
C TYR A 7 -11.36 2.97 5.96
N LEU A 8 -11.94 1.76 5.95
CA LEU A 8 -11.22 0.55 6.34
C LEU A 8 -10.03 0.28 5.39
N ALA A 9 -10.23 0.42 4.08
CA ALA A 9 -9.15 0.30 3.10
C ALA A 9 -8.05 1.35 3.33
N ALA A 10 -8.44 2.62 3.54
CA ALA A 10 -7.50 3.69 3.85
C ALA A 10 -6.71 3.42 5.13
N GLY A 11 -7.38 2.94 6.18
CA GLY A 11 -6.75 2.57 7.45
C GLY A 11 -5.76 1.42 7.28
N LEU A 12 -6.14 0.35 6.57
CA LEU A 12 -5.26 -0.79 6.30
C LEU A 12 -3.99 -0.37 5.55
N VAL A 13 -4.14 0.33 4.43
CA VAL A 13 -3.00 0.79 3.62
C VAL A 13 -2.15 1.79 4.38
N GLY A 14 -2.77 2.74 5.08
CA GLY A 14 -2.07 3.76 5.86
C GLY A 14 -1.23 3.16 7.01
N LEU A 15 -1.80 2.23 7.78
CA LEU A 15 -1.10 1.52 8.84
C LEU A 15 0.00 0.60 8.29
N TRP A 16 -0.18 0.02 7.09
CA TRP A 16 0.86 -0.76 6.44
C TRP A 16 2.07 0.09 6.02
N GLY A 17 1.85 1.34 5.61
CA GLY A 17 2.91 2.32 5.39
C GLY A 17 3.79 2.55 6.63
N ILE A 18 3.19 2.59 7.83
CA ILE A 18 3.94 2.67 9.10
C ILE A 18 4.79 1.41 9.30
N SER A 19 4.22 0.24 8.98
CA SER A 19 4.90 -1.05 9.08
C SER A 19 6.07 -1.18 8.10
N HIS A 20 6.10 -0.40 7.02
CA HIS A 20 7.30 -0.24 6.19
C HIS A 20 8.29 0.70 6.85
N ALA A 21 7.88 1.91 7.23
CA ALA A 21 8.81 2.94 7.72
C ALA A 21 9.59 2.54 9.00
N ILE A 22 8.92 1.97 10.01
CA ILE A 22 9.53 1.71 11.32
C ILE A 22 10.68 0.67 11.27
N PRO A 23 10.50 -0.54 10.68
CA PRO A 23 11.54 -1.56 10.69
C PRO A 23 12.61 -1.37 9.61
N THR A 24 12.65 -0.24 8.89
CA THR A 24 13.57 0.01 7.76
C THR A 24 15.00 -0.44 8.06
N ARG A 25 15.59 -0.03 9.19
CA ARG A 25 16.96 -0.41 9.57
C ARG A 25 17.14 -1.92 9.69
N SER A 26 16.18 -2.61 10.31
CA SER A 26 16.21 -4.07 10.49
C SER A 26 16.04 -4.81 9.17
N VAL A 27 15.16 -4.32 8.29
CA VAL A 27 14.94 -4.89 6.96
C VAL A 27 16.19 -4.76 6.10
N VAL A 28 16.78 -3.56 6.05
CA VAL A 28 18.01 -3.29 5.29
C VAL A 28 19.18 -4.14 5.81
N ALA A 29 19.31 -4.32 7.12
CA ALA A 29 20.32 -5.20 7.71
C ALA A 29 20.12 -6.68 7.33
N GLY A 30 18.88 -7.12 7.08
CA GLY A 30 18.54 -8.49 6.69
C GLY A 30 19.03 -8.90 5.29
N PHE A 31 19.47 -7.96 4.45
CA PHE A 31 20.02 -8.24 3.12
C PHE A 31 21.51 -8.60 3.12
N GLY A 32 22.19 -8.58 4.27
CA GLY A 32 23.61 -8.91 4.39
C GLY A 32 24.55 -7.81 3.89
N GLU A 33 25.75 -8.21 3.45
CA GLU A 33 26.77 -7.30 2.92
C GLU A 33 26.39 -6.85 1.50
N ILE A 34 26.03 -5.57 1.38
CA ILE A 34 25.74 -4.88 0.12
C ILE A 34 26.51 -3.56 0.09
N SER A 35 26.83 -3.07 -1.12
CA SER A 35 27.50 -1.78 -1.29
C SER A 35 26.71 -0.64 -0.63
N VAL A 36 27.40 0.46 -0.28
CA VAL A 36 26.77 1.65 0.30
C VAL A 36 25.70 2.22 -0.65
N ASP A 37 25.93 2.19 -1.96
CA ASP A 37 25.00 2.69 -2.95
C ASP A 37 23.73 1.81 -3.03
N ASN A 38 23.90 0.49 -3.07
CA ASN A 38 22.76 -0.45 -3.02
C ASN A 38 21.95 -0.26 -1.73
N ARG A 39 22.63 -0.04 -0.60
CA ARG A 39 21.97 0.21 0.69
C ARG A 39 21.13 1.49 0.65
N ARG A 40 21.62 2.57 0.04
CA ARG A 40 20.89 3.84 -0.10
C ARG A 40 19.67 3.69 -0.99
N VAL A 41 19.81 3.02 -2.14
CA VAL A 41 18.70 2.77 -3.07
C VAL A 41 17.64 1.89 -2.39
N LEU A 42 18.04 0.82 -1.70
CA LEU A 42 17.11 -0.05 -0.98
C LEU A 42 16.31 0.72 0.08
N VAL A 43 16.97 1.58 0.87
CA VAL A 43 16.28 2.45 1.85
C VAL A 43 15.30 3.38 1.15
N GLN A 44 15.71 4.01 0.04
CA GLN A 44 14.85 4.94 -0.68
C GLN A 44 13.63 4.24 -1.28
N GLU A 45 13.79 3.09 -1.93
CA GLU A 45 12.67 2.34 -2.52
C GLU A 45 11.71 1.83 -1.44
N TRP A 46 12.26 1.33 -0.33
CA TRP A 46 11.47 0.88 0.81
C TRP A 46 10.63 2.02 1.44
N LEU A 47 11.20 3.23 1.56
CA LEU A 47 10.46 4.39 2.05
C LEU A 47 9.51 4.98 1.00
N ALA A 48 9.84 4.88 -0.29
CA ALA A 48 8.95 5.31 -1.37
C ALA A 48 7.65 4.49 -1.39
N GLU A 49 7.73 3.19 -1.11
CA GLU A 49 6.54 2.34 -0.94
C GLU A 49 5.67 2.82 0.25
N ALA A 50 6.28 3.16 1.39
CA ALA A 50 5.59 3.75 2.54
C ALA A 50 4.88 5.06 2.20
N VAL A 51 5.57 6.00 1.53
CA VAL A 51 5.01 7.28 1.11
C VAL A 51 3.87 7.10 0.11
N THR A 52 3.99 6.14 -0.81
CA THR A 52 2.93 5.81 -1.78
C THR A 52 1.66 5.35 -1.07
N MET A 53 1.81 4.44 -0.10
CA MET A 53 0.69 3.95 0.70
C MET A 53 0.00 5.06 1.51
N TRP A 54 0.78 5.94 2.15
CA TRP A 54 0.21 7.09 2.86
C TRP A 54 -0.50 8.06 1.93
N SER A 55 0.03 8.26 0.72
CA SER A 55 -0.60 9.10 -0.30
C SER A 55 -1.94 8.51 -0.75
N PHE A 56 -2.02 7.19 -0.96
CA PHE A 56 -3.29 6.52 -1.26
C PHE A 56 -4.27 6.61 -0.09
N ALA A 57 -3.83 6.34 1.14
CA ALA A 57 -4.68 6.44 2.33
C ALA A 57 -5.25 7.86 2.50
N ALA A 58 -4.42 8.89 2.33
CA ALA A 58 -4.82 10.28 2.39
C ALA A 58 -5.82 10.63 1.27
N LEU A 59 -5.55 10.20 0.03
CA LEU A 59 -6.43 10.45 -1.11
C LEU A 59 -7.79 9.78 -0.94
N ILE A 60 -7.82 8.49 -0.55
CA ILE A 60 -9.06 7.77 -0.25
C ILE A 60 -9.83 8.52 0.83
N THR A 61 -9.18 8.87 1.94
CA THR A 61 -9.81 9.59 3.05
C THR A 61 -10.41 10.93 2.59
N ALA A 62 -9.66 11.70 1.80
CA ALA A 62 -10.09 13.00 1.31
C ALA A 62 -11.30 12.90 0.36
N VAL A 63 -11.28 11.99 -0.60
CA VAL A 63 -12.40 11.85 -1.55
C VAL A 63 -13.65 11.29 -0.87
N THR A 64 -13.49 10.36 0.08
CA THR A 64 -14.61 9.85 0.89
C THR A 64 -15.23 10.95 1.76
N LEU A 65 -14.40 11.82 2.36
CA LEU A 65 -14.86 12.91 3.23
C LEU A 65 -15.59 14.02 2.46
N VAL A 66 -15.04 14.43 1.31
CA VAL A 66 -15.50 15.64 0.60
C VAL A 66 -16.58 15.33 -0.44
N GLY A 67 -16.54 14.15 -1.04
CA GLY A 67 -17.38 13.80 -2.19
C GLY A 67 -17.73 12.32 -2.25
N GLY A 68 -17.93 11.68 -1.10
CA GLY A 68 -18.48 10.32 -1.06
C GLY A 68 -19.78 10.22 -1.85
N GLU A 69 -20.05 9.04 -2.41
CA GLU A 69 -21.25 8.75 -3.23
C GLU A 69 -21.31 9.56 -4.55
N THR A 70 -20.15 9.99 -5.05
CA THR A 70 -20.02 10.60 -6.38
C THR A 70 -19.30 9.67 -7.35
N PRO A 71 -19.62 9.72 -8.66
CA PRO A 71 -18.89 8.93 -9.67
C PRO A 71 -17.38 9.18 -9.65
N THR A 72 -16.96 10.39 -9.26
CA THR A 72 -15.55 10.74 -9.12
C THR A 72 -14.88 9.99 -7.96
N ALA A 73 -15.56 9.84 -6.82
CA ALA A 73 -15.07 9.01 -5.72
C ALA A 73 -14.98 7.52 -6.14
N ASP A 74 -15.99 6.99 -6.82
CA ASP A 74 -16.01 5.58 -7.24
C ASP A 74 -14.88 5.26 -8.21
N TRP A 75 -14.66 6.12 -9.21
CA TRP A 75 -13.53 5.97 -10.12
C TRP A 75 -12.19 6.14 -9.40
N THR A 76 -12.10 7.02 -8.41
CA THR A 76 -10.89 7.15 -7.59
C THR A 76 -10.61 5.84 -6.84
N TYR A 77 -11.62 5.22 -6.23
CA TYR A 77 -11.46 3.93 -5.56
C TYR A 77 -11.01 2.83 -6.53
N ARG A 78 -11.60 2.75 -7.72
CA ARG A 78 -11.23 1.75 -8.74
C ARG A 78 -9.79 1.93 -9.26
N VAL A 79 -9.37 3.17 -9.50
CA VAL A 79 -8.00 3.48 -9.94
C VAL A 79 -7.00 3.11 -8.86
N ILE A 80 -7.26 3.48 -7.59
CA ILE A 80 -6.39 3.13 -6.47
C ILE A 80 -6.37 1.61 -6.25
N ALA A 81 -7.52 0.94 -6.33
CA ALA A 81 -7.58 -0.52 -6.26
C ALA A 81 -6.74 -1.18 -7.35
N GLY A 82 -6.82 -0.69 -8.59
CA GLY A 82 -5.96 -1.15 -9.68
C GLY A 82 -4.47 -0.96 -9.38
N ALA A 83 -4.08 0.19 -8.87
CA ALA A 83 -2.69 0.45 -8.46
C ALA A 83 -2.24 -0.50 -7.33
N LEU A 84 -3.06 -0.70 -6.30
CA LEU A 84 -2.77 -1.64 -5.20
C LEU A 84 -2.60 -3.08 -5.71
N LEU A 85 -3.40 -3.53 -6.67
CA LEU A 85 -3.26 -4.86 -7.28
C LEU A 85 -1.99 -4.99 -8.12
N VAL A 86 -1.61 -3.94 -8.86
CA VAL A 86 -0.34 -3.90 -9.61
C VAL A 86 0.85 -4.00 -8.64
N LEU A 87 0.84 -3.22 -7.55
CA LEU A 87 1.86 -3.33 -6.51
C LEU A 87 1.84 -4.71 -5.85
N ALA A 88 0.67 -5.27 -5.55
CA ALA A 88 0.56 -6.61 -4.97
C ALA A 88 1.20 -7.68 -5.88
N ALA A 89 0.95 -7.61 -7.19
CA ALA A 89 1.53 -8.52 -8.17
C ALA A 89 3.06 -8.34 -8.29
N LEU A 90 3.53 -7.09 -8.32
CA LEU A 90 4.96 -6.78 -8.32
C LEU A 90 5.63 -7.34 -7.07
N THR A 91 5.08 -7.07 -5.89
CA THR A 91 5.62 -7.56 -4.61
C THR A 91 5.58 -9.09 -4.53
N ALA A 92 4.50 -9.73 -4.98
CA ALA A 92 4.40 -11.19 -5.02
C ALA A 92 5.44 -11.84 -5.96
N SER A 93 5.73 -11.20 -7.09
CA SER A 93 6.74 -11.69 -8.06
C SER A 93 8.18 -11.37 -7.67
N THR A 94 8.40 -10.38 -6.80
CA THR A 94 9.73 -9.90 -6.37
C THR A 94 9.92 -10.02 -4.86
N GLY A 95 9.57 -8.99 -4.08
CA GLY A 95 9.88 -8.87 -2.65
C GLY A 95 9.41 -10.06 -1.80
N ALA A 96 8.25 -10.64 -2.08
CA ALA A 96 7.69 -11.76 -1.33
C ALA A 96 8.53 -13.05 -1.44
N ARG A 97 9.43 -13.12 -2.42
CA ARG A 97 10.39 -14.22 -2.61
C ARG A 97 11.66 -14.06 -1.77
N THR A 98 11.81 -12.96 -1.04
CA THR A 98 12.91 -12.76 -0.08
C THR A 98 12.63 -13.45 1.25
N SER A 99 13.62 -13.48 2.15
CA SER A 99 13.46 -13.97 3.53
C SER A 99 12.69 -13.00 4.44
N VAL A 100 12.50 -11.74 4.01
CA VAL A 100 11.88 -10.69 4.82
C VAL A 100 10.37 -10.90 4.90
N VAL A 101 9.86 -11.13 6.11
CA VAL A 101 8.44 -11.51 6.31
C VAL A 101 7.46 -10.41 5.88
N TRP A 102 7.84 -9.13 5.98
CA TRP A 102 7.00 -7.99 5.63
C TRP A 102 6.57 -8.03 4.16
N PHE A 103 7.50 -8.35 3.25
CA PHE A 103 7.16 -8.48 1.83
C PHE A 103 6.22 -9.66 1.54
N LYS A 104 6.15 -10.67 2.41
CA LYS A 104 5.24 -11.81 2.24
C LYS A 104 3.80 -11.47 2.60
N ILE A 105 3.61 -10.57 3.56
CA ILE A 105 2.29 -10.12 4.02
C ILE A 105 1.74 -9.02 3.10
N CYS A 106 2.62 -8.18 2.55
CA CYS A 106 2.25 -7.01 1.74
C CYS A 106 1.25 -7.33 0.60
N PRO A 107 1.45 -8.37 -0.25
CA PRO A 107 0.50 -8.68 -1.33
C PRO A 107 -0.91 -8.98 -0.83
N VAL A 108 -1.03 -9.66 0.32
CA VAL A 108 -2.33 -9.99 0.92
C VAL A 108 -3.01 -8.69 1.36
N LEU A 109 -2.30 -7.82 2.09
CA LEU A 109 -2.88 -6.58 2.59
C LEU A 109 -3.29 -5.63 1.45
N LEU A 110 -2.44 -5.47 0.43
CA LEU A 110 -2.74 -4.64 -0.73
C LEU A 110 -3.95 -5.18 -1.49
N THR A 111 -4.04 -6.50 -1.67
CA THR A 111 -5.19 -7.14 -2.33
C THR A 111 -6.47 -6.98 -1.51
N THR A 112 -6.43 -7.19 -0.20
CA THR A 112 -7.60 -6.97 0.68
C THR A 112 -8.08 -5.53 0.61
N SER A 113 -7.16 -4.57 0.66
CA SER A 113 -7.50 -3.14 0.56
C SER A 113 -8.10 -2.79 -0.81
N ALA A 114 -7.57 -3.37 -1.89
CA ALA A 114 -8.13 -3.21 -3.22
C ALA A 114 -9.55 -3.77 -3.33
N VAL A 115 -9.81 -4.96 -2.78
CA VAL A 115 -11.17 -5.55 -2.76
C VAL A 115 -12.14 -4.66 -1.99
N LEU A 116 -11.76 -4.13 -0.83
CA LEU A 116 -12.59 -3.19 -0.07
C LEU A 116 -12.95 -1.95 -0.89
N LEU A 117 -11.98 -1.37 -1.61
CA LEU A 117 -12.21 -0.21 -2.49
C LEU A 117 -13.09 -0.54 -3.70
N LEU A 118 -12.91 -1.70 -4.31
CA LEU A 118 -13.75 -2.13 -5.42
C LEU A 118 -15.20 -2.28 -4.98
N VAL A 119 -15.44 -2.90 -3.81
CA VAL A 119 -16.79 -3.04 -3.25
C VAL A 119 -17.37 -1.68 -2.87
N ALA A 120 -16.56 -0.79 -2.28
CA ALA A 120 -16.99 0.58 -1.98
C ALA A 120 -17.40 1.38 -3.23
N GLY A 121 -16.73 1.17 -4.37
CA GLY A 121 -17.04 1.85 -5.63
C GLY A 121 -18.11 1.17 -6.50
N LEU A 122 -18.93 0.27 -5.95
CA LEU A 122 -20.08 -0.34 -6.65
C LEU A 122 -21.40 0.41 -6.39
N GLY A 123 -21.44 1.26 -5.36
CA GLY A 123 -22.61 2.06 -4.97
C GLY A 123 -22.98 3.15 -5.95
#